data_AF-A0A5S9QHU2-F1
#
_entry.id   AF-A0A5S9QHU2-F1
#
_cell.length_a   1.000
_cell.length_b   1.000
_cell.length_c   1.000
_cell.angle_alpha   90.00
_cell.angle_beta   90.00
_cell.angle_gamma   90.00
#
_symmetry.space_group_name_H-M   'P 1'
#
loop_
_entity.id
_entity.type
_entity.pdbx_description
1 polymer ?
#
loop_
_entity_poly.entity_id
_entity_poly.type
_entity_poly.pdbx_seq_one_letter_code
_entity_poly.pdbx_strand_id
1 'polypeptide(L)'
;MPANDRNRYAFSYVNHDAREKNFIYKNFNKSSSYHSNFSKSKFVSSSFIGTKFKFCSFYGAEFKECLIRGALFRKCNLQTATFTNCMLVANVFDRAKLKECKFINCKIIGSTKTLQFIPEKNLENTEVVTSYPSETEFASALTLRVEQLRSHEHIRRSSILHRKKGKLDTLSLKALVEEFGEDFLIKNISKLQDSVTREFHTLSYIQGILRKSNVGDIV
;
A
#
# COMPACT_ATOMS: atom_id res chain seq x y z
N MET A 1 -32.77 -11.96 -0.83
CA MET A 1 -31.30 -12.17 -0.75
C MET A 1 -30.63 -10.81 -0.91
N PRO A 2 -29.84 -10.32 0.06
CA PRO A 2 -29.28 -8.98 -0.03
C PRO A 2 -28.10 -8.94 -1.01
N ALA A 3 -27.99 -7.83 -1.74
CA ALA A 3 -27.19 -7.66 -2.95
C ALA A 3 -25.65 -7.59 -2.78
N ASN A 4 -25.02 -8.20 -1.76
CA ASN A 4 -23.61 -7.86 -1.44
C ASN A 4 -22.61 -9.01 -1.19
N ASP A 5 -22.91 -10.26 -1.54
CA ASP A 5 -21.93 -11.36 -1.44
C ASP A 5 -21.13 -11.63 -2.73
N ARG A 6 -21.49 -11.01 -3.87
CA ARG A 6 -20.85 -11.30 -5.17
C ARG A 6 -19.39 -10.84 -5.30
N ASN A 7 -18.84 -10.09 -4.34
CA ASN A 7 -17.52 -9.47 -4.48
C ASN A 7 -16.55 -9.73 -3.31
N ARG A 8 -16.88 -10.65 -2.39
CA ARG A 8 -16.07 -10.91 -1.17
C ARG A 8 -14.65 -11.43 -1.46
N TYR A 9 -14.40 -11.87 -2.68
CA TYR A 9 -13.13 -12.42 -3.16
C TYR A 9 -12.77 -11.96 -4.57
N ALA A 10 -13.15 -10.72 -4.94
CA ALA A 10 -12.77 -10.13 -6.21
C ALA A 10 -11.27 -10.35 -6.49
N PHE A 11 -10.92 -10.68 -7.73
CA PHE A 11 -9.55 -10.97 -8.15
C PHE A 11 -8.89 -12.18 -7.44
N SER A 12 -9.69 -13.14 -6.99
CA SER A 12 -9.21 -14.46 -6.60
C SER A 12 -9.16 -15.37 -7.82
N TYR A 13 -8.01 -15.99 -8.03
CA TYR A 13 -7.72 -16.72 -9.26
C TYR A 13 -7.19 -18.12 -8.96
N VAL A 14 -7.66 -19.12 -9.70
CA VAL A 14 -7.17 -20.50 -9.59
C VAL A 14 -6.82 -20.97 -10.99
N ASN A 15 -5.57 -21.40 -11.21
CA ASN A 15 -5.07 -21.85 -12.51
C ASN A 15 -5.34 -20.83 -13.64
N HIS A 16 -5.27 -19.54 -13.34
CA HIS A 16 -5.66 -18.49 -14.25
C HIS A 16 -4.44 -17.82 -14.90
N ASP A 17 -4.57 -17.43 -16.16
CA ASP A 17 -3.59 -16.62 -16.86
C ASP A 17 -4.05 -15.16 -16.96
N ALA A 18 -3.40 -14.31 -16.19
CA ALA A 18 -3.58 -12.86 -16.16
C ALA A 18 -2.27 -12.13 -16.46
N ARG A 19 -1.43 -12.68 -17.34
CA ARG A 19 -0.22 -12.02 -17.84
C ARG A 19 -0.53 -10.71 -18.56
N GLU A 20 0.40 -9.76 -18.46
CA GLU A 20 0.39 -8.49 -19.21
C GLU A 20 -0.89 -7.66 -18.99
N LYS A 21 -1.58 -7.86 -17.86
CA LYS A 21 -2.81 -7.13 -17.52
C LYS A 21 -2.49 -5.86 -16.75
N ASN A 22 -3.33 -4.84 -16.95
CA ASN A 22 -3.29 -3.59 -16.19
C ASN A 22 -4.37 -3.58 -15.12
N PHE A 23 -3.96 -3.66 -13.86
CA PHE A 23 -4.79 -3.55 -12.67
C PHE A 23 -4.57 -2.19 -12.01
N ILE A 24 -5.36 -1.21 -12.41
CA ILE A 24 -5.28 0.17 -11.91
C ILE A 24 -6.45 0.41 -10.95
N TYR A 25 -6.14 0.97 -9.77
CA TYR A 25 -7.11 1.27 -8.69
C TYR A 25 -7.93 0.05 -8.25
N LYS A 26 -7.33 -1.14 -8.27
CA LYS A 26 -8.02 -2.39 -7.92
C LYS A 26 -7.84 -2.74 -6.45
N ASN A 27 -8.87 -3.36 -5.90
CA ASN A 27 -8.90 -3.84 -4.53
C ASN A 27 -8.79 -5.37 -4.52
N PHE A 28 -7.59 -5.88 -4.29
CA PHE A 28 -7.29 -7.31 -4.11
C PHE A 28 -7.41 -7.73 -2.63
N ASN A 29 -7.89 -6.87 -1.74
CA ASN A 29 -7.88 -7.17 -0.30
C ASN A 29 -8.60 -8.49 0.00
N LYS A 30 -7.93 -9.35 0.78
CA LYS A 30 -8.40 -10.68 1.19
C LYS A 30 -8.63 -11.66 0.04
N SER A 31 -8.23 -11.33 -1.19
CA SER A 31 -8.27 -12.27 -2.31
C SER A 31 -7.30 -13.43 -2.09
N SER A 32 -7.57 -14.54 -2.77
CA SER A 32 -6.73 -15.73 -2.73
C SER A 32 -6.48 -16.23 -4.13
N SER A 33 -5.23 -16.28 -4.54
CA SER A 33 -4.82 -16.83 -5.83
C SER A 33 -3.89 -18.02 -5.69
N TYR A 34 -4.17 -19.06 -6.47
CA TYR A 34 -3.47 -20.33 -6.49
C TYR A 34 -3.05 -20.67 -7.92
N HIS A 35 -1.78 -21.03 -8.12
CA HIS A 35 -1.27 -21.49 -9.43
C HIS A 35 -1.58 -20.55 -10.61
N SER A 36 -1.67 -19.25 -10.35
CA SER A 36 -2.07 -18.25 -11.35
C SER A 36 -0.87 -17.43 -11.84
N ASN A 37 -0.96 -16.93 -13.07
CA ASN A 37 0.12 -16.25 -13.76
C ASN A 37 -0.21 -14.76 -13.94
N PHE A 38 0.54 -13.90 -13.26
CA PHE A 38 0.49 -12.44 -13.36
C PHE A 38 1.79 -11.86 -13.95
N SER A 39 2.56 -12.67 -14.70
CA SER A 39 3.84 -12.23 -15.23
C SER A 39 3.66 -11.02 -16.15
N LYS A 40 4.54 -10.03 -16.01
CA LYS A 40 4.51 -8.74 -16.74
C LYS A 40 3.24 -7.90 -16.54
N SER A 41 2.41 -8.23 -15.56
CA SER A 41 1.22 -7.43 -15.25
C SER A 41 1.59 -6.19 -14.44
N LYS A 42 0.79 -5.14 -14.59
CA LYS A 42 0.98 -3.86 -13.89
C LYS A 42 -0.11 -3.69 -12.85
N PHE A 43 0.30 -3.44 -11.62
CA PHE A 43 -0.58 -3.12 -10.50
C PHE A 43 -0.28 -1.69 -10.08
N VAL A 44 -1.20 -0.77 -10.36
CA VAL A 44 -1.01 0.66 -10.08
C VAL A 44 -2.07 1.12 -9.10
N SER A 45 -1.64 1.79 -8.02
CA SER A 45 -2.50 2.33 -6.97
C SER A 45 -3.52 1.30 -6.45
N SER A 46 -3.09 0.04 -6.37
CA SER A 46 -3.92 -1.10 -5.99
C SER A 46 -3.59 -1.61 -4.59
N SER A 47 -4.54 -2.26 -3.94
CA SER A 47 -4.43 -2.68 -2.54
C SER A 47 -4.48 -4.20 -2.40
N PHE A 48 -3.59 -4.74 -1.55
CA PHE A 48 -3.40 -6.19 -1.34
C PHE A 48 -3.47 -6.59 0.14
N ILE A 49 -4.29 -5.91 0.95
CA ILE A 49 -4.41 -6.18 2.38
C ILE A 49 -4.92 -7.62 2.63
N GLY A 50 -4.10 -8.45 3.28
CA GLY A 50 -4.45 -9.82 3.63
C GLY A 50 -4.58 -10.77 2.43
N THR A 51 -3.96 -10.43 1.30
CA THR A 51 -4.01 -11.24 0.08
C THR A 51 -3.15 -12.49 0.20
N LYS A 52 -3.61 -13.60 -0.35
CA LYS A 52 -2.87 -14.87 -0.36
C LYS A 52 -2.51 -15.27 -1.77
N PHE A 53 -1.22 -15.32 -2.07
CA PHE A 53 -0.67 -15.87 -3.30
C PHE A 53 0.08 -17.16 -2.98
N LYS A 54 -0.28 -18.25 -3.66
CA LYS A 54 0.40 -19.53 -3.51
C LYS A 54 0.72 -20.10 -4.89
N PHE A 55 1.98 -20.41 -5.13
CA PHE A 55 2.47 -20.91 -6.43
C PHE A 55 2.13 -20.00 -7.62
N CYS A 56 2.01 -18.69 -7.40
CA CYS A 56 1.73 -17.74 -8.48
C CYS A 56 3.02 -17.23 -9.14
N SER A 57 2.96 -16.86 -10.41
CA SER A 57 4.05 -16.17 -11.10
C SER A 57 3.75 -14.68 -11.19
N PHE A 58 4.73 -13.86 -10.81
CA PHE A 58 4.79 -12.41 -10.95
C PHE A 58 6.08 -12.02 -11.70
N TYR A 59 6.60 -12.91 -12.54
CA TYR A 59 7.83 -12.68 -13.28
C TYR A 59 7.74 -11.37 -14.07
N GLY A 60 8.65 -10.43 -13.81
CA GLY A 60 8.64 -9.10 -14.45
C GLY A 60 7.40 -8.25 -14.19
N ALA A 61 6.59 -8.54 -13.16
CA ALA A 61 5.43 -7.72 -12.83
C ALA A 61 5.84 -6.36 -12.22
N GLU A 62 5.02 -5.33 -12.44
CA GLU A 62 5.22 -3.99 -11.90
C GLU A 62 4.16 -3.69 -10.83
N PHE A 63 4.59 -3.20 -9.67
CA PHE A 63 3.72 -2.67 -8.62
C PHE A 63 4.10 -1.21 -8.38
N LYS A 64 3.17 -0.29 -8.60
CA LYS A 64 3.39 1.15 -8.40
C LYS A 64 2.36 1.70 -7.44
N GLU A 65 2.82 2.41 -6.41
CA GLU A 65 1.93 3.12 -5.47
C GLU A 65 0.91 2.20 -4.76
N CYS A 66 1.24 0.92 -4.65
CA CYS A 66 0.39 -0.08 -4.03
C CYS A 66 0.52 -0.11 -2.50
N LEU A 67 -0.58 -0.45 -1.85
CA LEU A 67 -0.59 -0.82 -0.43
C LEU A 67 -0.58 -2.35 -0.31
N ILE A 68 0.47 -2.91 0.26
CA ILE A 68 0.65 -4.35 0.41
C ILE A 68 0.83 -4.64 1.91
N ARG A 69 -0.23 -5.11 2.57
CA ARG A 69 -0.23 -5.29 4.03
C ARG A 69 -0.69 -6.69 4.41
N GLY A 70 0.14 -7.46 5.11
CA GLY A 70 -0.19 -8.83 5.49
C GLY A 70 -0.37 -9.76 4.29
N ALA A 71 0.23 -9.44 3.14
CA ALA A 71 0.17 -10.28 1.96
C ALA A 71 1.14 -11.46 2.08
N LEU A 72 0.71 -12.63 1.60
CA LEU A 72 1.49 -13.86 1.63
C LEU A 72 1.88 -14.25 0.21
N PHE A 73 3.17 -14.25 -0.10
CA PHE A 73 3.73 -14.67 -1.39
C PHE A 73 4.40 -16.04 -1.27
N ARG A 74 3.62 -17.08 -0.92
CA ARG A 74 4.18 -18.41 -0.64
C ARG A 74 4.55 -19.13 -1.93
N LYS A 75 5.82 -19.53 -2.07
CA LYS A 75 6.33 -20.24 -3.25
C LYS A 75 6.02 -19.51 -4.58
N CYS A 76 5.96 -18.18 -4.55
CA CYS A 76 5.69 -17.38 -5.75
C CYS A 76 6.99 -17.07 -6.50
N ASN A 77 6.88 -16.86 -7.81
CA ASN A 77 7.99 -16.36 -8.62
C ASN A 77 7.89 -14.84 -8.75
N LEU A 78 8.73 -14.08 -8.05
CA LEU A 78 8.82 -12.62 -8.12
C LEU A 78 10.12 -12.18 -8.81
N GLN A 79 10.76 -13.07 -9.59
CA GLN A 79 11.98 -12.70 -10.28
C GLN A 79 11.72 -11.52 -11.23
N THR A 80 12.66 -10.58 -11.24
CA THR A 80 12.62 -9.33 -12.03
C THR A 80 11.38 -8.45 -11.79
N ALA A 81 10.55 -8.74 -10.77
CA ALA A 81 9.43 -7.89 -10.41
C ALA A 81 9.92 -6.58 -9.78
N THR A 82 9.19 -5.49 -10.00
CA THR A 82 9.56 -4.16 -9.46
C THR A 82 8.41 -3.61 -8.63
N PHE A 83 8.74 -3.17 -7.41
CA PHE A 83 7.86 -2.41 -6.53
C PHE A 83 8.38 -0.97 -6.47
N THR A 84 7.54 0.01 -6.79
CA THR A 84 7.91 1.44 -6.81
C THR A 84 6.93 2.24 -5.99
N ASN A 85 7.44 3.04 -5.05
CA ASN A 85 6.61 3.88 -4.16
C ASN A 85 5.55 3.06 -3.39
N CYS A 86 5.86 1.82 -3.04
CA CYS A 86 4.93 0.92 -2.36
C CYS A 86 5.08 0.96 -0.84
N MET A 87 3.97 0.78 -0.14
CA MET A 87 3.96 0.55 1.30
C MET A 87 3.77 -0.94 1.57
N LEU A 88 4.81 -1.57 2.11
CA LEU A 88 4.84 -2.99 2.44
C LEU A 88 4.85 -3.19 3.95
N VAL A 89 3.78 -3.76 4.53
CA VAL A 89 3.69 -3.95 5.99
C VAL A 89 3.37 -5.40 6.32
N ALA A 90 4.20 -6.05 7.13
CA ALA A 90 4.00 -7.40 7.65
C ALA A 90 3.76 -8.45 6.54
N ASN A 91 4.46 -8.32 5.41
CA ASN A 91 4.36 -9.26 4.29
C ASN A 91 5.30 -10.46 4.47
N VAL A 92 4.94 -11.59 3.86
CA VAL A 92 5.70 -12.84 3.96
C VAL A 92 6.08 -13.34 2.57
N PHE A 93 7.38 -13.53 2.33
CA PHE A 93 7.95 -14.04 1.08
C PHE A 93 8.46 -15.50 1.20
N ASP A 94 7.72 -16.34 1.94
CA ASP A 94 8.11 -17.72 2.25
C ASP A 94 8.33 -18.56 0.98
N ARG A 95 9.59 -18.98 0.77
CA ARG A 95 10.06 -19.71 -0.42
C ARG A 95 9.77 -18.99 -1.74
N ALA A 96 9.61 -17.66 -1.72
CA ALA A 96 9.47 -16.88 -2.93
C ALA A 96 10.81 -16.74 -3.66
N LYS A 97 10.79 -16.68 -4.99
CA LYS A 97 11.98 -16.38 -5.79
C LYS A 97 12.07 -14.87 -6.00
N LEU A 98 13.10 -14.22 -5.46
CA LEU A 98 13.30 -12.77 -5.50
C LEU A 98 14.55 -12.33 -6.28
N LYS A 99 15.13 -13.22 -7.11
CA LYS A 99 16.30 -12.88 -7.94
C LYS A 99 15.95 -11.68 -8.84
N GLU A 100 16.75 -10.62 -8.79
CA GLU A 100 16.57 -9.38 -9.56
C GLU A 100 15.25 -8.64 -9.30
N CYS A 101 14.52 -9.00 -8.24
CA CYS A 101 13.39 -8.21 -7.78
C CYS A 101 13.89 -6.87 -7.21
N LYS A 102 13.17 -5.78 -7.44
CA LYS A 102 13.54 -4.45 -6.93
C LYS A 102 12.44 -3.83 -6.07
N PHE A 103 12.85 -3.19 -4.98
CA PHE A 103 12.03 -2.29 -4.18
C PHE A 103 12.64 -0.90 -4.28
N ILE A 104 11.95 0.00 -4.97
CA ILE A 104 12.42 1.34 -5.30
C ILE A 104 11.53 2.35 -4.56
N ASN A 105 12.13 3.23 -3.76
CA ASN A 105 11.40 4.25 -2.99
C ASN A 105 10.27 3.65 -2.11
N CYS A 106 10.45 2.43 -1.62
CA CYS A 106 9.44 1.74 -0.83
C CYS A 106 9.59 2.05 0.66
N LYS A 107 8.52 1.77 1.41
CA LYS A 107 8.50 1.76 2.87
C LYS A 107 8.11 0.39 3.37
N ILE A 108 9.02 -0.31 4.03
CA ILE A 108 8.85 -1.69 4.46
C ILE A 108 8.85 -1.77 5.99
N ILE A 109 7.72 -2.18 6.57
CA ILE A 109 7.65 -2.61 7.97
C ILE A 109 7.59 -4.14 8.02
N GLY A 110 8.51 -4.79 8.72
CA GLY A 110 8.49 -6.24 8.89
C GLY A 110 9.21 -6.74 10.14
N SER A 111 8.88 -7.95 10.56
CA SER A 111 9.68 -8.65 11.58
C SER A 111 11.04 -9.07 11.00
N THR A 112 12.06 -9.25 11.84
CA THR A 112 13.35 -9.82 11.41
C THR A 112 13.19 -11.13 10.63
N LYS A 113 12.27 -12.00 11.09
CA LYS A 113 11.95 -13.29 10.44
C LYS A 113 11.39 -13.15 9.03
N THR A 114 10.69 -12.05 8.73
CA THR A 114 10.12 -11.80 7.41
C THR A 114 11.06 -10.99 6.52
N LEU A 115 11.83 -10.09 7.12
CA LEU A 115 12.77 -9.21 6.41
C LEU A 115 14.00 -9.97 5.91
N GLN A 116 14.43 -11.04 6.58
CA GLN A 116 15.54 -11.89 6.13
C GLN A 116 15.37 -12.46 4.70
N PHE A 117 14.13 -12.49 4.18
CA PHE A 117 13.85 -12.96 2.81
C PHE A 117 14.10 -11.90 1.74
N ILE A 118 14.26 -10.63 2.12
CA ILE A 118 14.51 -9.53 1.19
C ILE A 118 16.02 -9.24 1.20
N PRO A 119 16.75 -9.56 0.13
CA PRO A 119 18.17 -9.22 0.05
C PRO A 119 18.36 -7.70 0.02
N GLU A 120 19.38 -7.20 0.71
CA GLU A 120 19.70 -5.76 0.75
C GLU A 120 19.93 -5.16 -0.65
N LYS A 121 20.60 -5.90 -1.54
CA LYS A 121 20.82 -5.51 -2.95
C LYS A 121 19.54 -5.30 -3.77
N ASN A 122 18.39 -5.77 -3.28
CA ASN A 122 17.10 -5.56 -3.94
C ASN A 122 16.47 -4.21 -3.54
N LEU A 123 17.08 -3.46 -2.62
CA LEU A 123 16.57 -2.20 -2.09
C LEU A 123 17.26 -1.02 -2.77
N GLU A 124 16.48 -0.11 -3.32
CA GLU A 124 16.93 1.16 -3.91
C GLU A 124 16.11 2.28 -3.26
N ASN A 125 16.76 3.22 -2.57
CA ASN A 125 16.09 4.32 -1.87
C ASN A 125 14.92 3.88 -0.98
N THR A 126 15.02 2.69 -0.39
CA THR A 126 13.91 2.04 0.32
C THR A 126 14.20 2.00 1.81
N GLU A 127 13.22 2.43 2.60
CA GLU A 127 13.28 2.40 4.05
C GLU A 127 12.76 1.06 4.57
N VAL A 128 13.52 0.44 5.47
CA VAL A 128 13.15 -0.81 6.14
C VAL A 128 13.22 -0.63 7.65
N VAL A 129 12.08 -0.81 8.31
CA VAL A 129 11.93 -0.66 9.77
C VAL A 129 11.18 -1.85 10.35
N THR A 130 11.34 -2.10 11.66
CA THR A 130 10.69 -3.23 12.34
C THR A 130 9.38 -2.85 13.04
N SER A 131 9.14 -1.56 13.19
CA SER A 131 7.93 -1.00 13.80
C SER A 131 7.46 0.23 13.04
N TYR A 132 6.24 0.66 13.37
CA TYR A 132 5.75 1.95 12.92
C TYR A 132 6.54 3.07 13.63
N PRO A 133 6.79 4.22 12.96
CA PRO A 133 7.32 5.41 13.61
C PRO A 133 6.47 5.82 14.81
N SER A 134 7.09 6.42 15.82
CA SER A 134 6.39 6.96 16.98
C SER A 134 5.52 8.15 16.56
N GLU A 135 4.35 8.31 17.19
CA GLU A 135 3.51 9.49 16.96
C GLU A 135 4.18 10.79 17.45
N THR A 136 5.16 10.69 18.36
CA THR A 136 5.96 11.81 18.85
C THR A 136 6.99 12.34 17.86
N GLU A 137 7.25 11.62 16.76
CA GLU A 137 8.14 12.08 15.69
C GLU A 137 7.49 13.16 14.81
N PHE A 138 6.20 13.42 14.98
CA PHE A 138 5.42 14.36 14.18
C PHE A 138 4.89 15.51 15.04
N ALA A 139 4.70 16.69 14.44
CA ALA A 139 4.04 17.79 15.14
C ALA A 139 2.67 17.38 15.70
N SER A 140 2.41 17.71 16.97
CA SER A 140 1.13 17.43 17.65
C SER A 140 -0.07 18.04 16.93
N ALA A 141 0.13 19.21 16.30
CA ALA A 141 -0.88 19.87 15.49
C ALA A 141 -1.27 19.08 14.23
N LEU A 142 -0.32 18.33 13.66
CA LEU A 142 -0.56 17.45 12.51
C LEU A 142 -1.28 16.17 12.95
N THR A 143 -0.78 15.50 14.00
CA THR A 143 -1.40 14.26 14.51
C THR A 143 -2.85 14.49 14.95
N LEU A 144 -3.14 15.62 15.61
CA LEU A 144 -4.51 16.01 15.99
C LEU A 144 -5.43 16.14 14.77
N ARG A 145 -4.97 16.80 13.69
CA ARG A 145 -5.76 16.97 12.46
C ARG A 145 -6.01 15.65 11.75
N VAL A 146 -5.00 14.78 11.69
CA VAL A 146 -5.16 13.43 11.13
C VAL A 146 -6.18 12.64 11.96
N GLU A 147 -6.13 12.74 13.28
CA GLU A 147 -7.10 12.06 14.16
C GLU A 147 -8.53 12.58 13.94
N GLN A 148 -8.73 13.88 13.75
CA GLN A 148 -10.04 14.46 13.43
C GLN A 148 -10.64 13.89 12.13
N LEU A 149 -9.83 13.52 11.15
CA LEU A 149 -10.31 12.87 9.91
C LEU A 149 -10.95 11.49 10.15
N ARG A 150 -10.81 10.91 11.35
CA ARG A 150 -11.44 9.63 11.72
C ARG A 150 -12.98 9.73 11.71
N SER A 151 -13.57 10.92 11.85
CA SER A 151 -15.03 11.10 11.74
C SER A 151 -15.54 10.88 10.31
N HIS A 152 -14.71 11.09 9.30
CA HIS A 152 -15.09 10.97 7.90
C HIS A 152 -15.17 9.49 7.47
N GLU A 153 -16.32 9.07 6.92
CA GLU A 153 -16.61 7.66 6.65
C GLU A 153 -15.58 6.98 5.75
N HIS A 154 -15.33 7.51 4.54
CA HIS A 154 -14.42 6.89 3.59
C HIS A 154 -12.96 6.87 4.08
N ILE A 155 -12.48 7.96 4.70
CA ILE A 155 -11.12 8.03 5.28
C ILE A 155 -10.97 6.99 6.38
N ARG A 156 -11.89 6.94 7.35
CA ARG A 156 -11.87 5.96 8.43
C ARG A 156 -11.87 4.52 7.92
N ARG A 157 -12.69 4.21 6.92
CA ARG A 157 -12.82 2.85 6.35
C ARG A 157 -11.62 2.45 5.49
N SER A 158 -10.88 3.40 4.92
CA SER A 158 -9.71 3.14 4.06
C SER A 158 -8.55 2.44 4.77
N SER A 159 -8.41 2.61 6.09
CA SER A 159 -7.25 2.17 6.90
C SER A 159 -5.89 2.74 6.45
N ILE A 160 -5.92 3.85 5.70
CA ILE A 160 -4.72 4.53 5.20
C ILE A 160 -4.12 5.45 6.23
N LEU A 161 -4.90 6.35 6.85
CA LEU A 161 -4.42 7.27 7.89
C LEU A 161 -4.59 6.73 9.31
N HIS A 162 -5.47 5.75 9.48
CA HIS A 162 -5.86 5.23 10.79
C HIS A 162 -5.69 3.71 10.85
N ARG A 163 -5.24 3.23 12.00
CA ARG A 163 -5.14 1.81 12.32
C ARG A 163 -6.19 1.41 13.36
N LYS A 164 -6.26 0.09 13.62
CA LYS A 164 -7.10 -0.49 14.66
C LYS A 164 -6.75 0.07 16.04
N LYS A 165 -7.70 -0.04 16.98
CA LYS A 165 -7.56 0.41 18.37
C LYS A 165 -7.24 1.91 18.50
N GLY A 166 -7.82 2.74 17.63
CA GLY A 166 -7.68 4.20 17.71
C GLY A 166 -6.30 4.75 17.35
N LYS A 167 -5.36 3.93 16.84
CA LYS A 167 -4.01 4.42 16.51
C LYS A 167 -3.96 5.13 15.16
N LEU A 168 -2.97 6.00 14.96
CA LEU A 168 -2.63 6.52 13.64
C LEU A 168 -1.81 5.53 12.84
N ASP A 169 -1.88 5.64 11.51
CA ASP A 169 -0.97 5.00 10.59
C ASP A 169 0.23 5.93 10.34
N THR A 170 1.20 5.88 11.25
CA THR A 170 2.38 6.77 11.21
C THR A 170 3.32 6.47 10.05
N LEU A 171 3.21 5.31 9.39
CA LEU A 171 3.95 5.05 8.16
C LEU A 171 3.37 5.85 6.99
N SER A 172 2.04 5.88 6.86
CA SER A 172 1.37 6.78 5.91
C SER A 172 1.67 8.24 6.23
N LEU A 173 1.64 8.62 7.51
CA LEU A 173 1.94 9.99 7.92
C LEU A 173 3.38 10.40 7.55
N LYS A 174 4.36 9.53 7.84
CA LYS A 174 5.76 9.73 7.41
C LYS A 174 5.88 9.93 5.91
N ALA A 175 5.23 9.08 5.11
CA ALA A 175 5.25 9.21 3.66
C ALA A 175 4.63 10.53 3.17
N LEU A 176 3.58 11.02 3.83
CA LEU A 176 3.01 12.34 3.52
C LEU A 176 3.96 13.47 3.92
N VAL A 177 4.57 13.40 5.11
CA VAL A 177 5.49 14.44 5.60
C VAL A 177 6.74 14.55 4.71
N GLU A 178 7.29 13.43 4.26
CA GLU A 178 8.44 13.43 3.35
C GLU A 178 8.10 14.01 1.97
N GLU A 179 6.85 13.91 1.52
CA GLU A 179 6.43 14.43 0.23
C GLU A 179 6.02 15.91 0.29
N PHE A 180 5.30 16.31 1.33
CA PHE A 180 4.64 17.63 1.40
C PHE A 180 5.20 18.55 2.48
N GLY A 181 5.93 18.03 3.47
CA GLY A 181 6.32 18.76 4.67
C GLY A 181 5.19 18.92 5.69
N GLU A 182 5.54 19.07 6.97
CA GLU A 182 4.53 19.16 8.04
C GLU A 182 3.68 20.42 7.96
N ASP A 183 4.28 21.58 7.67
CA ASP A 183 3.56 22.86 7.61
C ASP A 183 2.45 22.86 6.57
N PHE A 184 2.72 22.31 5.38
CA PHE A 184 1.72 22.17 4.34
C PHE A 184 0.58 21.25 4.79
N LEU A 185 0.92 20.09 5.37
CA LEU A 185 -0.09 19.14 5.83
C LEU A 185 -0.94 19.71 6.96
N ILE A 186 -0.35 20.42 7.92
CA ILE A 186 -1.07 21.11 8.99
C ILE A 186 -2.11 22.08 8.40
N LYS A 187 -1.78 22.80 7.33
CA LYS A 187 -2.71 23.74 6.69
C LYS A 187 -3.79 23.05 5.85
N ASN A 188 -3.45 21.92 5.20
CA ASN A 188 -4.26 21.39 4.10
C ASN A 188 -4.92 20.03 4.37
N ILE A 189 -4.45 19.24 5.35
CA ILE A 189 -4.93 17.86 5.53
C ILE A 189 -6.40 17.78 5.95
N SER A 190 -6.94 18.80 6.62
CA SER A 190 -8.37 18.88 6.98
C SER A 190 -9.28 19.00 5.76
N LYS A 191 -8.81 19.60 4.66
CA LYS A 191 -9.56 19.74 3.39
C LYS A 191 -9.88 18.38 2.73
N LEU A 192 -9.25 17.29 3.20
CA LEU A 192 -9.60 15.94 2.79
C LEU A 192 -11.04 15.57 3.15
N GLN A 193 -11.65 16.20 4.17
CA GLN A 193 -13.05 15.97 4.52
C GLN A 193 -14.00 16.33 3.37
N ASP A 194 -13.70 17.38 2.61
CA ASP A 194 -14.53 17.81 1.48
C ASP A 194 -14.15 17.10 0.19
N SER A 195 -12.86 16.76 0.04
CA SER A 195 -12.31 16.21 -1.22
C SER A 195 -12.48 14.70 -1.36
N VAL A 196 -12.64 13.96 -0.25
CA VAL A 196 -12.77 12.50 -0.26
C VAL A 196 -14.23 12.10 -0.37
N THR A 197 -14.71 11.93 -1.59
CA THR A 197 -16.13 11.63 -1.88
C THR A 197 -16.44 10.16 -2.16
N ARG A 198 -15.42 9.27 -2.10
CA ARG A 198 -15.56 7.85 -2.43
C ARG A 198 -14.57 6.98 -1.68
N GLU A 199 -14.81 5.68 -1.71
CA GLU A 199 -13.87 4.68 -1.20
C GLU A 199 -12.53 4.71 -1.96
N PHE A 200 -11.45 4.50 -1.22
CA PHE A 200 -10.09 4.39 -1.74
C PHE A 200 -9.28 3.45 -0.86
N HIS A 201 -8.18 2.94 -1.39
CA HIS A 201 -7.45 1.82 -0.76
C HIS A 201 -5.93 1.98 -0.76
N THR A 202 -5.40 3.11 -1.23
CA THR A 202 -3.95 3.38 -1.24
C THR A 202 -3.68 4.83 -0.86
N LEU A 203 -2.47 5.10 -0.35
CA LEU A 203 -2.04 6.45 0.01
C LEU A 203 -2.01 7.41 -1.20
N SER A 204 -1.74 6.88 -2.40
CA SER A 204 -1.69 7.65 -3.65
C SER A 204 -2.96 8.44 -3.94
N TYR A 205 -4.11 8.00 -3.43
CA TYR A 205 -5.36 8.76 -3.54
C TYR A 205 -5.29 10.08 -2.75
N ILE A 206 -4.82 10.01 -1.51
CA ILE A 206 -4.64 11.20 -0.64
C ILE A 206 -3.53 12.09 -1.20
N GLN A 207 -2.39 11.50 -1.59
CA GLN A 207 -1.29 12.23 -2.23
C GLN A 207 -1.77 12.96 -3.48
N GLY A 208 -2.60 12.33 -4.31
CA GLY A 208 -3.18 12.94 -5.51
C GLY A 208 -4.08 14.15 -5.20
N ILE A 209 -4.85 14.12 -4.11
CA ILE A 209 -5.64 15.28 -3.67
C ILE A 209 -4.71 16.41 -3.17
N LEU A 210 -3.76 16.08 -2.30
CA LEU A 210 -2.84 17.05 -1.70
C LEU A 210 -1.93 17.71 -2.75
N ARG A 211 -1.44 16.97 -3.76
CA ARG A 211 -0.69 17.51 -4.89
C ARG A 211 -1.47 18.59 -5.63
N LYS A 212 -2.78 18.40 -5.86
CA LYS A 212 -3.62 19.39 -6.53
C LYS A 212 -3.78 20.66 -5.69
N SER A 213 -3.90 20.52 -4.37
CA SER A 213 -3.95 21.67 -3.46
C SER A 213 -2.61 22.41 -3.40
N ASN A 214 -1.48 21.70 -3.47
CA ASN A 214 -0.14 22.31 -3.41
C ASN A 214 0.18 23.18 -4.64
N VAL A 215 -0.35 22.82 -5.81
CA VAL A 215 -0.19 23.64 -7.03
C VAL A 215 -1.01 24.93 -6.95
N GLY A 216 -2.11 24.95 -6.18
CA GLY A 216 -2.97 26.12 -6.02
C GLY A 216 -2.41 27.22 -5.10
N ASP A 217 -1.41 26.92 -4.27
CA ASP A 217 -0.76 27.88 -3.36
C ASP A 217 0.44 28.61 -4.01
N ILE A 218 0.78 28.27 -5.27
CA ILE A 218 1.94 28.80 -6.04
C ILE A 218 1.49 29.76 -7.17
N VAL A 219 0.20 30.13 -7.24
CA VAL A 219 -0.34 31.09 -8.21
C VAL A 219 -0.87 32.33 -7.52
#